data_AF-A0A084VC44-F1
#
_entry.id   AF-A0A084VC44-F1
#
_cell.length_a   1.000
_cell.length_b   1.000
_cell.length_c   1.000
_cell.angle_alpha   90.00
_cell.angle_beta   90.00
_cell.angle_gamma   90.00
#
_symmetry.space_group_name_H-M   'P 1'
#
loop_
_entity.id
_entity.type
_entity.pdbx_description
1 polymer ?
#
loop_
_entity_poly.entity_id
_entity_poly.type
_entity_poly.pdbx_seq_one_letter_code
_entity_poly.pdbx_strand_id
1 'polypeptide(L)'
;MQSPRDLRHADGRVPVRNLLSGWLPIERSLLGAICRTVPNPTSISDLKAEKLLCSRLFDFNSYPPETRALKDDIIRCDPASDRLIVFVSKMFPIEHGALAGAKETLERLTKNLTLNATDDGAVEEGVEAEIFLAFARVYSGTLRRGSKVYVIGPKYDPRTMHTEADNATPNPHLVEVEVDSLFLLMGRQLEAVDFVPAGNIVGIGGLQNVVLKTATLCNSRFCPPFVDLPLIATPILRVAVEPKDIQKMPQLVRGLKLLNQADACVQVRVQESGEHVLLTLGEVHLERCIKDLQETYARIELNVSKPIVPFKETIVPFVPTSEENPEEEIAKDREKDKTVTMQTPNRQCTIKLEAIPLAQEIVDLLNRNESILKALIRAHDEKQPLPQALQDSIVELRKSLEGLLPERIPFDRIWSFGPKKCGTNILVNGTGFVHSSVWHESEPLEREAVPSDAPEDPRKQYESSFLNGFQMASLAGPLCDEPMQGVAFLVDRWELDLTVGVDLASVASHGPLSGQIMSAVKEGCKKAFQNQPQRLVYPMYSCNITVNSDVLGKYAFFFK
;
A
#
# COMPACT_ATOMS: atom_id res chain seq x y z
N MET A 1 -33.49 33.89 31.84
CA MET A 1 -34.81 33.61 32.45
C MET A 1 -35.69 33.01 31.37
N GLN A 2 -36.05 31.72 31.49
CA GLN A 2 -36.91 31.05 30.51
C GLN A 2 -38.38 31.42 30.75
N SER A 3 -39.17 31.53 29.68
CA SER A 3 -40.56 31.91 29.80
C SER A 3 -41.39 30.72 30.31
N PRO A 4 -42.42 30.92 31.15
CA PRO A 4 -43.30 29.84 31.60
C PRO A 4 -44.07 29.14 30.47
N ARG A 5 -44.01 29.65 29.23
CA ARG A 5 -44.52 28.98 28.02
C ARG A 5 -43.61 27.83 27.57
N ASP A 6 -42.30 27.95 27.78
CA ASP A 6 -41.31 26.94 27.35
C ASP A 6 -41.36 25.66 28.21
N LEU A 7 -41.95 25.75 29.41
CA LEU A 7 -42.15 24.64 30.35
C LEU A 7 -43.47 23.87 30.11
N ARG A 8 -44.37 24.39 29.28
CA ARG A 8 -45.69 23.80 28.99
C ARG A 8 -45.71 22.98 27.69
N HIS A 9 -44.55 22.55 27.22
CA HIS A 9 -44.44 21.75 26.02
C HIS A 9 -44.96 20.32 26.28
N ALA A 10 -45.68 19.74 25.31
CA ALA A 10 -46.28 18.40 25.45
C ALA A 10 -45.24 17.28 25.58
N ASP A 11 -44.10 17.41 24.90
CA ASP A 11 -42.93 16.54 25.07
C ASP A 11 -42.06 17.03 26.23
N GLY A 12 -41.98 16.22 27.30
CA GLY A 12 -41.18 16.49 28.49
C GLY A 12 -39.66 16.57 28.26
N ARG A 13 -39.15 16.12 27.11
CA ARG A 13 -37.72 16.28 26.76
C ARG A 13 -37.35 17.73 26.46
N VAL A 14 -38.28 18.51 25.89
CA VAL A 14 -38.03 19.89 25.48
C VAL A 14 -37.81 20.81 26.69
N PRO A 15 -38.67 20.80 27.73
CA PRO A 15 -38.43 21.53 28.97
C PRO A 15 -37.12 21.12 29.66
N VAL A 16 -36.80 19.82 29.70
CA VAL A 16 -35.56 19.32 30.32
C VAL A 16 -34.33 19.80 29.55
N ARG A 17 -34.32 19.71 28.21
CA ARG A 17 -33.22 20.21 27.38
C ARG A 17 -33.04 21.72 27.58
N ASN A 18 -34.14 22.47 27.59
CA ASN A 18 -34.10 23.91 27.81
C ASN A 18 -33.51 24.22 29.19
N LEU A 19 -34.01 23.57 30.25
CA LEU A 19 -33.49 23.74 31.62
C LEU A 19 -31.99 23.44 31.70
N LEU A 20 -31.56 22.30 31.15
CA LEU A 20 -30.15 21.87 31.17
C LEU A 20 -29.25 22.78 30.33
N SER A 21 -29.71 23.26 29.17
CA SER A 21 -28.94 24.20 28.34
C SER A 21 -28.70 25.55 29.05
N GLY A 22 -29.65 25.98 29.89
CA GLY A 22 -29.51 27.18 30.71
C GLY A 22 -28.67 26.96 31.97
N TRP A 23 -28.73 25.77 32.56
CA TRP A 23 -28.03 25.44 33.81
C TRP A 23 -26.58 25.01 33.61
N LEU A 24 -26.29 24.28 32.52
CA LEU A 24 -24.97 23.72 32.23
C LEU A 24 -24.58 24.01 30.77
N PRO A 25 -23.97 25.17 30.48
CA PRO A 25 -23.43 25.45 29.16
C PRO A 25 -22.16 24.61 28.92
N ILE A 26 -22.37 23.35 28.53
CA ILE A 26 -21.31 22.36 28.26
C ILE A 26 -20.31 22.89 27.24
N GLU A 27 -20.75 23.72 26.28
CA GLU A 27 -19.92 24.31 25.23
C GLU A 27 -18.67 24.99 25.77
N ARG A 28 -18.79 25.84 26.80
CA ARG A 28 -17.64 26.55 27.37
C ARG A 28 -16.69 25.63 28.09
N SER A 29 -17.22 24.69 28.87
CA SER A 29 -16.43 23.71 29.61
C SER A 29 -15.71 22.73 28.68
N LEU A 30 -16.40 22.28 27.62
CA LEU A 30 -15.86 21.37 26.62
C LEU A 30 -14.81 22.06 25.76
N LEU A 31 -15.08 23.26 25.23
CA LEU A 31 -14.09 24.04 24.48
C LEU A 31 -12.89 24.38 25.37
N GLY A 32 -13.13 24.78 26.62
CA GLY A 32 -12.08 25.00 27.60
C GLY A 32 -11.24 23.75 27.88
N ALA A 33 -11.87 22.57 27.96
CA ALA A 33 -11.17 21.31 28.12
C ALA A 33 -10.35 20.95 26.87
N ILE A 34 -10.91 21.09 25.67
CA ILE A 34 -10.23 20.87 24.40
C ILE A 34 -9.02 21.79 24.27
N CYS A 35 -9.17 23.09 24.56
CA CYS A 35 -8.05 24.04 24.52
C CYS A 35 -6.95 23.73 25.55
N ARG A 36 -7.24 22.97 26.60
CA ARG A 36 -6.25 22.52 27.60
C ARG A 36 -5.60 21.18 27.25
N THR A 37 -6.33 20.26 26.62
CA THR A 37 -5.87 18.89 26.34
C THR A 37 -5.27 18.74 24.95
N VAL A 38 -5.85 19.40 23.94
CA VAL A 38 -5.39 19.31 22.56
C VAL A 38 -4.27 20.32 22.34
N PRO A 39 -3.09 19.88 21.88
CA PRO A 39 -1.96 20.77 21.64
C PRO A 39 -2.27 21.80 20.56
N ASN A 40 -1.66 22.98 20.68
CA ASN A 40 -1.74 24.04 19.68
C ASN A 40 -1.13 23.53 18.35
N PRO A 41 -1.63 23.94 17.17
CA PRO A 41 -0.96 23.69 15.90
C PRO A 41 0.54 24.05 15.87
N THR A 42 1.00 25.01 16.68
CA THR A 42 2.43 25.39 16.80
C THR A 42 3.26 24.48 17.71
N SER A 43 2.63 23.59 18.49
CA SER A 43 3.33 22.69 19.42
C SER A 43 3.51 21.28 18.85
N ILE A 44 3.76 21.17 17.53
CA ILE A 44 4.14 19.90 16.91
C ILE A 44 5.54 19.53 17.39
N SER A 45 5.71 18.30 17.90
CA SER A 45 7.03 17.81 18.32
C SER A 45 7.95 17.58 17.11
N ASP A 46 9.25 17.75 17.32
CA ASP A 46 10.27 17.57 16.28
C ASP A 46 10.17 16.18 15.62
N LEU A 47 10.03 15.12 16.44
CA LEU A 47 9.84 13.76 15.97
C LEU A 47 8.57 13.59 15.10
N LYS A 48 7.51 14.33 15.37
CA LYS A 48 6.27 14.26 14.59
C LYS A 48 6.43 15.01 13.27
N ALA A 49 7.10 16.15 13.24
CA ALA A 49 7.40 16.89 12.01
C ALA A 49 8.34 16.07 11.10
N GLU A 50 9.35 15.42 11.68
CA GLU A 50 10.25 14.53 10.95
C GLU A 50 9.51 13.33 10.35
N LYS A 51 8.63 12.67 11.13
CA LYS A 51 7.81 11.55 10.63
C LYS A 51 6.81 11.93 9.55
N LEU A 52 6.45 13.21 9.43
CA LEU A 52 5.60 13.70 8.35
C LEU A 52 6.39 13.86 7.05
N LEU A 53 7.59 14.44 7.12
CA LEU A 53 8.45 14.72 5.96
C LEU A 53 9.25 13.51 5.49
N CYS A 54 9.61 12.60 6.40
CA CYS A 54 10.46 11.48 6.11
C CYS A 54 9.71 10.16 6.33
N SER A 55 9.69 9.31 5.30
CA SER A 55 9.33 7.92 5.47
C SER A 55 10.34 7.23 6.39
N ARG A 56 9.90 6.22 7.16
CA ARG A 56 10.78 5.45 8.05
C ARG A 56 11.97 4.81 7.34
N LEU A 57 11.93 4.74 6.00
CA LEU A 57 12.96 4.18 5.14
C LEU A 57 14.24 5.02 5.09
N PHE A 58 14.18 6.29 5.50
CA PHE A 58 15.24 7.26 5.25
C PHE A 58 15.58 8.10 6.48
N ASP A 59 16.84 8.56 6.52
CA ASP A 59 17.32 9.47 7.54
C ASP A 59 16.99 10.88 7.09
N PHE A 60 16.37 11.66 7.98
CA PHE A 60 16.07 13.05 7.66
C PHE A 60 17.32 13.86 7.30
N ASN A 61 18.47 13.51 7.88
CA ASN A 61 19.75 14.18 7.64
C ASN A 61 20.30 13.97 6.23
N SER A 62 19.86 12.94 5.51
CA SER A 62 20.30 12.67 4.13
C SER A 62 19.59 13.54 3.10
N TYR A 63 18.56 14.31 3.49
CA TYR A 63 17.92 15.26 2.59
C TYR A 63 18.73 16.55 2.39
N PRO A 64 18.55 17.23 1.25
CA PRO A 64 19.13 18.55 1.00
C PRO A 64 18.86 19.56 2.14
N PRO A 65 19.77 20.52 2.38
CA PRO A 65 19.58 21.54 3.42
C PRO A 65 18.25 22.32 3.27
N GLU A 66 17.79 22.54 2.03
CA GLU A 66 16.52 23.18 1.72
C GLU A 66 15.34 22.38 2.26
N THR A 67 15.36 21.06 2.07
CA THR A 67 14.36 20.14 2.62
C THR A 67 14.41 20.10 4.14
N ARG A 68 15.62 20.12 4.72
CA ARG A 68 15.77 20.09 6.18
C ARG A 68 15.19 21.33 6.84
N ALA A 69 15.30 22.49 6.19
CA ALA A 69 14.71 23.73 6.67
C ALA A 69 13.17 23.73 6.68
N LEU A 70 12.51 22.87 5.88
CA LEU A 70 11.04 22.72 5.91
C LEU A 70 10.55 22.17 7.26
N LYS A 71 11.36 21.39 7.97
CA LYS A 71 10.99 20.87 9.30
C LYS A 71 10.76 22.01 10.29
N ASP A 72 11.67 22.97 10.33
CA ASP A 72 11.57 24.13 11.21
C ASP A 72 10.34 24.99 10.85
N ASP A 73 9.97 25.04 9.57
CA ASP A 73 8.79 25.76 9.09
C ASP A 73 7.48 25.06 9.48
N ILE A 74 7.46 23.72 9.51
CA ILE A 74 6.32 22.92 9.99
C ILE A 74 6.15 23.06 11.51
N ILE A 75 7.25 23.03 12.26
CA ILE A 75 7.23 23.17 13.72
C ILE A 75 6.74 24.56 14.12
N ARG A 76 7.25 25.60 13.46
CA ARG A 76 6.84 26.99 13.73
C ARG A 76 5.39 27.26 13.33
N CYS A 77 4.88 26.58 12.30
CA CYS A 77 3.54 26.76 11.75
C CYS A 77 3.22 28.25 11.51
N ASP A 78 4.18 28.97 10.92
CA ASP A 78 4.11 30.42 10.72
C ASP A 78 3.38 30.77 9.42
N PRO A 79 2.32 31.60 9.45
CA PRO A 79 1.66 32.08 8.24
C PRO A 79 2.53 32.99 7.37
N ALA A 80 3.55 33.65 7.94
CA ALA A 80 4.45 34.56 7.23
C ALA A 80 5.65 33.84 6.56
N SER A 81 5.76 32.53 6.72
CA SER A 81 6.80 31.73 6.07
C SER A 81 6.70 31.83 4.55
N ASP A 82 7.85 32.02 3.89
CA ASP A 82 7.97 32.01 2.43
C ASP A 82 7.65 30.63 1.84
N ARG A 83 7.81 29.56 2.63
CA ARG A 83 7.60 28.17 2.19
C ARG A 83 6.20 27.71 2.52
N LEU A 84 5.39 27.54 1.48
CA LEU A 84 4.03 27.05 1.59
C LEU A 84 4.04 25.52 1.60
N ILE A 85 3.45 24.92 2.63
CA ILE A 85 3.31 23.46 2.74
C ILE A 85 1.86 23.14 3.07
N VAL A 86 1.20 22.37 2.21
CA VAL A 86 -0.18 21.94 2.38
C VAL A 86 -0.25 20.43 2.16
N PHE A 87 -0.98 19.73 3.03
CA PHE A 87 -1.18 18.29 2.87
C PHE A 87 -2.66 18.00 2.60
N VAL A 88 -2.93 17.33 1.48
CA VAL A 88 -4.25 16.85 1.08
C VAL A 88 -4.42 15.42 1.62
N SER A 89 -5.37 15.25 2.54
CA SER A 89 -5.60 13.96 3.20
C SER A 89 -6.61 13.09 2.46
N LYS A 90 -7.61 13.70 1.84
CA LYS A 90 -8.67 13.03 1.07
C LYS A 90 -9.35 14.01 0.13
N MET A 91 -10.00 13.50 -0.90
CA MET A 91 -10.96 14.29 -1.67
C MET A 91 -12.38 13.88 -1.31
N PHE A 92 -13.35 14.75 -1.53
CA PHE A 92 -14.77 14.40 -1.36
C PHE A 92 -15.63 15.12 -2.40
N PRO A 93 -16.70 14.48 -2.88
CA PRO A 93 -17.64 15.12 -3.79
C PRO A 93 -18.46 16.17 -3.03
N ILE A 94 -18.79 17.27 -3.71
CA ILE A 94 -19.77 18.24 -3.20
C ILE A 94 -21.14 17.92 -3.79
N GLU A 95 -22.15 17.78 -2.93
CA GLU A 95 -23.55 17.75 -3.39
C GLU A 95 -23.99 19.15 -3.88
N HIS A 96 -24.73 19.19 -5.00
CA HIS A 96 -25.30 20.44 -5.54
C HIS A 96 -26.22 21.20 -4.56
N GLY A 97 -26.59 20.61 -3.41
CA GLY A 97 -27.34 21.29 -2.34
C GLY A 97 -26.49 22.09 -1.35
N ALA A 98 -25.16 21.90 -1.29
CA ALA A 98 -24.25 22.55 -0.33
C ALA A 98 -23.84 23.99 -0.70
N LEU A 99 -24.51 24.58 -1.71
CA LEU A 99 -24.13 25.82 -2.41
C LEU A 99 -24.35 27.13 -1.64
N ALA A 100 -24.90 27.10 -0.42
CA ALA A 100 -25.19 28.32 0.32
C ALA A 100 -23.89 29.00 0.78
N GLY A 101 -23.44 30.02 0.02
CA GLY A 101 -22.25 30.84 0.29
C GLY A 101 -21.23 30.90 -0.85
N ALA A 102 -21.18 29.90 -1.73
CA ALA A 102 -20.11 29.74 -2.73
C ALA A 102 -20.60 29.41 -4.16
N LYS A 103 -21.89 29.62 -4.44
CA LYS A 103 -22.55 29.20 -5.69
C LYS A 103 -21.86 29.71 -6.95
N GLU A 104 -21.51 31.00 -7.01
CA GLU A 104 -20.86 31.60 -8.18
C GLU A 104 -19.46 31.04 -8.44
N THR A 105 -18.66 30.87 -7.38
CA THR A 105 -17.32 30.27 -7.48
C THR A 105 -17.38 28.81 -7.92
N LEU A 106 -18.37 28.05 -7.43
CA LEU A 106 -18.59 26.66 -7.82
C LEU A 106 -19.08 26.55 -9.27
N GLU A 107 -19.99 27.41 -9.71
CA GLU A 107 -20.43 27.44 -11.13
C GLU A 107 -19.26 27.75 -12.08
N ARG A 108 -18.33 28.62 -11.67
CA ARG A 108 -17.10 28.89 -12.43
C ARG A 108 -16.19 27.66 -12.50
N LEU A 109 -16.00 26.98 -11.37
CA LEU A 109 -15.22 25.73 -11.32
C LEU A 109 -15.83 24.65 -12.22
N THR A 110 -17.16 24.46 -12.19
CA THR A 110 -17.84 23.49 -13.07
C THR A 110 -17.53 23.79 -14.53
N LYS A 111 -17.66 25.06 -14.96
CA LYS A 111 -17.38 25.46 -16.34
C LYS A 111 -15.93 25.17 -16.74
N ASN A 112 -14.97 25.54 -15.90
CA ASN A 112 -13.54 25.28 -16.17
C ASN A 112 -13.25 23.78 -16.29
N LEU A 113 -13.82 22.96 -15.40
CA LEU A 113 -13.64 21.52 -15.43
C LEU A 113 -14.30 20.86 -16.65
N THR A 114 -15.48 21.34 -17.09
CA THR A 114 -16.13 20.84 -18.30
C THR A 114 -15.35 21.19 -19.57
N LEU A 115 -14.74 22.37 -19.63
CA LEU A 115 -13.91 22.80 -20.77
C LEU A 115 -12.62 21.97 -20.88
N ASN A 116 -11.99 21.67 -19.75
CA ASN A 116 -10.79 20.81 -19.75
C ASN A 116 -11.13 19.34 -20.09
N ALA A 117 -12.34 18.87 -19.78
CA ALA A 117 -12.77 17.51 -20.10
C ALA A 117 -13.10 17.32 -21.60
N THR A 118 -13.45 18.39 -22.34
CA THR A 118 -13.71 18.31 -23.78
C THR A 118 -12.45 18.10 -24.62
N ASP A 119 -11.26 18.49 -24.11
CA ASP A 119 -9.97 18.22 -24.79
C ASP A 119 -9.54 16.74 -24.69
N ASP A 120 -10.00 16.00 -23.66
CA ASP A 120 -9.71 14.56 -23.47
C ASP A 120 -10.68 13.63 -24.27
N GLY A 121 -11.51 14.19 -25.15
CA GLY A 121 -12.30 13.45 -26.14
C GLY A 121 -13.42 12.54 -25.59
N ALA A 122 -13.80 12.66 -24.31
CA ALA A 122 -14.66 11.69 -23.65
C ALA A 122 -15.79 12.32 -22.81
N VAL A 123 -16.70 13.09 -23.43
CA VAL A 123 -17.98 13.41 -22.76
C VAL A 123 -19.13 13.51 -23.77
N GLU A 124 -20.21 12.77 -23.53
CA GLU A 124 -21.53 12.98 -24.14
C GLU A 124 -22.18 14.26 -23.57
N GLU A 125 -22.80 15.08 -24.41
CA GLU A 125 -23.54 16.27 -24.00
C GLU A 125 -24.57 15.93 -22.90
N GLY A 126 -24.42 16.51 -21.70
CA GLY A 126 -25.44 16.45 -20.64
C GLY A 126 -25.00 15.93 -19.27
N VAL A 127 -23.76 15.48 -19.09
CA VAL A 127 -23.26 15.06 -17.76
C VAL A 127 -22.64 16.24 -17.01
N GLU A 128 -23.32 16.76 -16.00
CA GLU A 128 -22.78 17.77 -15.09
C GLU A 128 -21.50 17.24 -14.41
N ALA A 129 -20.38 17.94 -14.59
CA ALA A 129 -19.12 17.56 -13.96
C ALA A 129 -19.22 17.75 -12.44
N GLU A 130 -19.15 16.63 -11.69
CA GLU A 130 -19.08 16.67 -10.24
C GLU A 130 -17.81 17.39 -9.77
N ILE A 131 -17.96 18.29 -8.80
CA ILE A 131 -16.82 19.01 -8.22
C ILE A 131 -16.29 18.21 -7.03
N PHE A 132 -15.02 17.86 -7.10
CA PHE A 132 -14.28 17.29 -5.97
C PHE A 132 -13.51 18.39 -5.24
N LEU A 133 -13.67 18.44 -3.92
CA LEU A 133 -12.82 19.24 -3.05
C LEU A 133 -11.75 18.39 -2.41
N ALA A 134 -10.52 18.88 -2.47
CA ALA A 134 -9.43 18.37 -1.68
C ALA A 134 -9.56 18.89 -0.25
N PHE A 135 -9.75 17.99 0.71
CA PHE A 135 -9.67 18.27 2.14
C PHE A 135 -8.20 18.33 2.55
N ALA A 136 -7.74 19.53 2.90
CA ALA A 136 -6.34 19.78 3.15
C ALA A 136 -6.07 20.56 4.43
N ARG A 137 -4.86 20.45 4.96
CA ARG A 137 -4.36 21.26 6.07
C ARG A 137 -3.13 22.04 5.63
N VAL A 138 -3.10 23.33 5.94
CA VAL A 138 -1.93 24.18 5.74
C VAL A 138 -0.98 24.01 6.93
N TYR A 139 0.24 23.56 6.69
CA TYR A 139 1.25 23.36 7.72
C TYR A 139 2.19 24.55 7.88
N SER A 140 2.52 25.23 6.78
CA SER A 140 3.37 26.43 6.79
C SER A 140 2.97 27.39 5.67
N GLY A 141 3.18 28.69 5.88
CA GLY A 141 2.86 29.76 4.94
C GLY A 141 1.37 30.08 4.84
N THR A 142 1.01 30.87 3.82
CA THR A 142 -0.37 31.26 3.54
C THR A 142 -0.75 30.84 2.12
N LEU A 143 -1.74 29.96 1.99
CA LEU A 143 -2.28 29.54 0.71
C LEU A 143 -3.18 30.64 0.16
N ARG A 144 -2.93 31.14 -1.05
CA ARG A 144 -3.76 32.17 -1.70
C ARG A 144 -4.35 31.65 -3.00
N ARG A 145 -5.48 32.21 -3.39
CA ARG A 145 -6.07 32.02 -4.72
C ARG A 145 -5.09 32.53 -5.80
N GLY A 146 -4.90 31.75 -6.87
CA GLY A 146 -3.97 32.04 -7.96
C GLY A 146 -2.50 31.73 -7.64
N SER A 147 -2.20 31.18 -6.46
CA SER A 147 -0.84 30.73 -6.16
C SER A 147 -0.47 29.51 -7.00
N LYS A 148 0.73 29.53 -7.57
CA LYS A 148 1.34 28.37 -8.24
C LYS A 148 1.97 27.47 -7.20
N VAL A 149 1.56 26.21 -7.17
CA VAL A 149 2.06 25.19 -6.26
C VAL A 149 2.39 23.92 -7.02
N TYR A 150 3.37 23.16 -6.55
CA TYR A 150 3.68 21.84 -7.07
C TYR A 150 2.91 20.79 -6.29
N VAL A 151 2.17 19.96 -7.01
CA VAL A 151 1.58 18.73 -6.50
C VAL A 151 2.64 17.64 -6.54
N ILE A 152 3.03 17.16 -5.37
CA ILE A 152 4.10 16.18 -5.17
C ILE A 152 3.45 14.80 -5.01
N GLY A 153 3.77 13.89 -5.91
CA GLY A 153 3.30 12.50 -5.88
C GLY A 153 4.06 11.64 -4.86
N PRO A 154 3.50 10.49 -4.45
CA PRO A 154 4.06 9.64 -3.38
C PRO A 154 5.41 8.99 -3.73
N LYS A 155 5.79 8.96 -5.01
CA LYS A 155 7.06 8.39 -5.49
C LYS A 155 8.15 9.45 -5.72
N TYR A 156 7.86 10.72 -5.45
CA TYR A 156 8.83 11.78 -5.65
C TYR A 156 9.94 11.72 -4.59
N ASP A 157 11.20 11.86 -5.01
CA ASP A 157 12.34 11.95 -4.11
C ASP A 157 13.12 13.25 -4.37
N PRO A 158 13.18 14.18 -3.39
CA PRO A 158 13.86 15.46 -3.56
C PRO A 158 15.39 15.34 -3.66
N ARG A 159 15.99 14.17 -3.34
CA ARG A 159 17.45 13.97 -3.47
C ARG A 159 17.93 13.89 -4.90
N THR A 160 17.05 13.47 -5.81
CA THR A 160 17.36 13.36 -7.24
C THR A 160 17.61 14.72 -7.89
N MET A 161 17.23 15.81 -7.22
CA MET A 161 17.41 17.18 -7.68
C MET A 161 18.69 17.77 -7.10
N HIS A 162 19.73 17.93 -7.92
CA HIS A 162 21.04 18.39 -7.46
C HIS A 162 21.39 19.84 -7.86
N THR A 163 20.74 20.48 -8.85
CA THR A 163 20.98 21.91 -9.17
C THR A 163 19.95 22.51 -10.14
N GLU A 164 19.92 23.84 -10.29
CA GLU A 164 19.04 24.62 -11.17
C GLU A 164 19.04 24.21 -12.66
N ALA A 165 19.95 23.33 -13.09
CA ALA A 165 20.08 22.81 -14.45
C ALA A 165 19.07 21.70 -14.80
N ASP A 166 18.46 21.03 -13.82
CA ASP A 166 17.46 19.96 -14.03
C ASP A 166 16.02 20.50 -14.23
N ASN A 167 15.86 21.83 -14.30
CA ASN A 167 14.58 22.49 -14.59
C ASN A 167 13.97 22.10 -15.95
N ALA A 168 14.72 21.42 -16.83
CA ALA A 168 14.32 21.05 -18.18
C ALA A 168 13.72 19.63 -18.32
N THR A 169 13.98 18.72 -17.37
CA THR A 169 13.41 17.36 -17.44
C THR A 169 12.09 17.28 -16.67
N PRO A 170 10.95 17.03 -17.35
CA PRO A 170 9.66 16.91 -16.68
C PRO A 170 9.65 15.66 -15.81
N ASN A 171 9.73 15.83 -14.49
CA ASN A 171 9.52 14.74 -13.55
C ASN A 171 8.04 14.35 -13.54
N PRO A 172 7.67 13.08 -13.83
CA PRO A 172 6.27 12.66 -13.92
C PRO A 172 5.55 12.68 -12.56
N HIS A 173 6.28 12.87 -11.46
CA HIS A 173 5.77 12.88 -10.09
C HIS A 173 5.64 14.29 -9.50
N LEU A 174 5.93 15.32 -10.29
CA LEU A 174 5.85 16.71 -9.88
C LEU A 174 5.06 17.50 -10.93
N VAL A 175 3.87 17.99 -10.54
CA VAL A 175 2.98 18.73 -11.45
C VAL A 175 2.75 20.11 -10.90
N GLU A 176 3.05 21.14 -11.67
CA GLU A 176 2.74 22.53 -11.31
C GLU A 176 1.25 22.81 -11.57
N VAL A 177 0.55 23.31 -10.56
CA VAL A 177 -0.88 23.62 -10.62
C VAL A 177 -1.14 25.00 -10.00
N GLU A 178 -2.03 25.76 -10.63
CA GLU A 178 -2.54 27.01 -10.08
C GLU A 178 -3.80 26.75 -9.25
N VAL A 179 -3.84 27.32 -8.05
CA VAL A 179 -4.96 27.15 -7.12
C VAL A 179 -6.14 28.05 -7.52
N ASP A 180 -7.16 27.48 -8.16
CA ASP A 180 -8.31 28.27 -8.66
C ASP A 180 -9.22 28.77 -7.53
N SER A 181 -9.56 27.91 -6.56
CA SER A 181 -10.58 28.24 -5.55
C SER A 181 -10.31 27.59 -4.19
N LEU A 182 -10.54 28.36 -3.13
CA LEU A 182 -10.38 27.94 -1.74
C LEU A 182 -11.70 28.09 -0.99
N PHE A 183 -11.98 27.14 -0.10
CA PHE A 183 -13.21 27.08 0.68
C PHE A 183 -12.94 26.80 2.15
N LEU A 184 -13.65 27.50 3.02
CA LEU A 184 -13.75 27.18 4.43
C LEU A 184 -14.94 26.22 4.64
N LEU A 185 -14.66 25.08 5.28
CA LEU A 185 -15.62 23.98 5.41
C LEU A 185 -16.47 24.15 6.69
N MET A 186 -17.72 24.60 6.55
CA MET A 186 -18.67 24.81 7.65
C MET A 186 -19.69 23.66 7.78
N GLY A 187 -19.23 22.42 7.54
CA GLY A 187 -20.08 21.23 7.52
C GLY A 187 -20.88 21.10 6.22
N ARG A 188 -22.13 21.59 6.21
CA ARG A 188 -22.98 21.58 5.00
C ARG A 188 -22.81 22.79 4.10
N GLN A 189 -22.26 23.88 4.65
CA GLN A 189 -22.04 25.13 3.93
C GLN A 189 -20.56 25.29 3.58
N LEU A 190 -20.31 25.93 2.44
CA LEU A 190 -18.98 26.25 1.93
C LEU A 190 -18.89 27.77 1.78
N GLU A 191 -17.88 28.36 2.40
CA GLU A 191 -17.59 29.78 2.26
C GLU A 191 -16.33 29.95 1.41
N ALA A 192 -16.43 30.69 0.31
CA ALA A 192 -15.28 30.96 -0.54
C ALA A 192 -14.36 31.98 0.13
N VAL A 193 -13.06 31.69 0.16
CA VAL A 193 -12.04 32.54 0.80
C VAL A 193 -10.89 32.81 -0.17
N ASP A 194 -10.25 33.98 -0.06
CA ASP A 194 -9.12 34.33 -0.94
C ASP A 194 -7.78 33.80 -0.44
N PHE A 195 -7.65 33.60 0.88
CA PHE A 195 -6.43 33.08 1.49
C PHE A 195 -6.71 32.30 2.77
N VAL A 196 -5.84 31.33 3.09
CA VAL A 196 -5.89 30.53 4.31
C VAL A 196 -4.50 30.42 4.95
N PRO A 197 -4.32 30.87 6.21
CA PRO A 197 -3.04 30.79 6.90
C PRO A 197 -2.75 29.40 7.49
N ALA A 198 -1.47 29.15 7.78
CA ALA A 198 -0.98 27.94 8.45
C ALA A 198 -1.78 27.58 9.71
N GLY A 199 -1.93 26.28 9.96
CA GLY A 199 -2.68 25.71 11.08
C GLY A 199 -4.13 25.37 10.75
N ASN A 200 -4.71 25.98 9.71
CA ASN A 200 -6.11 25.80 9.35
C ASN A 200 -6.35 24.67 8.34
N ILE A 201 -7.60 24.22 8.31
CA ILE A 201 -8.13 23.27 7.33
C ILE A 201 -8.78 24.05 6.19
N VAL A 202 -8.59 23.59 4.96
CA VAL A 202 -9.09 24.24 3.75
C VAL A 202 -9.62 23.20 2.77
N GLY A 203 -10.69 23.54 2.06
CA GLY A 203 -11.14 22.86 0.86
C GLY A 203 -10.51 23.50 -0.37
N ILE A 204 -9.81 22.73 -1.20
CA ILE A 204 -9.20 23.23 -2.44
C ILE A 204 -9.96 22.66 -3.64
N GLY A 205 -10.44 23.54 -4.52
CA GLY A 205 -11.06 23.14 -5.79
C GLY A 205 -10.06 22.98 -6.93
N GLY A 206 -10.39 22.14 -7.92
CA GLY A 206 -9.63 22.02 -9.17
C GLY A 206 -8.48 21.00 -9.17
N LEU A 207 -8.24 20.29 -8.06
CA LEU A 207 -7.13 19.32 -7.94
C LEU A 207 -7.47 17.87 -8.35
N GLN A 208 -8.66 17.63 -8.88
CA GLN A 208 -9.23 16.29 -9.11
C GLN A 208 -8.42 15.40 -10.07
N ASN A 209 -7.77 15.97 -11.09
CA ASN A 209 -7.05 15.17 -12.09
C ASN A 209 -5.60 14.85 -11.70
N VAL A 210 -5.06 15.56 -10.69
CA VAL A 210 -3.64 15.48 -10.33
C VAL A 210 -3.43 14.67 -9.05
N VAL A 211 -4.38 14.76 -8.10
CA VAL A 211 -4.30 14.04 -6.83
C VAL A 211 -4.87 12.63 -6.98
N LEU A 212 -4.10 11.61 -6.61
CA LEU A 212 -4.54 10.21 -6.67
C LEU A 212 -5.30 9.78 -5.41
N LYS A 213 -4.79 10.09 -4.23
CA LYS A 213 -5.35 9.64 -2.94
C LYS A 213 -5.02 10.64 -1.84
N THR A 214 -3.72 10.87 -1.70
CA THR A 214 -3.08 11.89 -0.88
C THR A 214 -2.16 12.69 -1.80
N ALA A 215 -1.86 13.92 -1.41
CA ALA A 215 -0.85 14.72 -2.09
C ALA A 215 -0.27 15.76 -1.14
N THR A 216 1.01 16.06 -1.32
CA THR A 216 1.63 17.22 -0.69
C THR A 216 1.72 18.33 -1.72
N LEU A 217 1.25 19.52 -1.36
CA LEU A 217 1.41 20.72 -2.17
C LEU A 217 2.49 21.59 -1.53
N CYS A 218 3.46 22.00 -2.34
CA CYS A 218 4.50 22.92 -1.90
C CYS A 218 4.81 23.94 -3.00
N ASN A 219 5.19 25.15 -2.62
CA ASN A 219 5.72 26.11 -3.59
C ASN A 219 7.18 25.81 -3.99
N SER A 220 7.88 24.99 -3.20
CA SER A 220 9.25 24.53 -3.49
C SER A 220 9.26 23.11 -4.04
N ARG A 221 10.17 22.84 -4.97
CA ARG A 221 10.43 21.49 -5.50
C ARG A 221 11.19 20.59 -4.51
N PHE A 222 11.85 21.16 -3.51
CA PHE A 222 12.67 20.44 -2.54
C PHE A 222 11.85 19.83 -1.38
N CYS A 223 10.54 19.67 -1.55
CA CYS A 223 9.67 19.08 -0.54
C CYS A 223 9.44 17.58 -0.83
N PRO A 224 9.72 16.68 0.12
CA PRO A 224 9.36 15.27 0.00
C PRO A 224 7.84 15.10 0.14
N PRO A 225 7.26 14.06 -0.47
CA PRO A 225 5.87 13.70 -0.21
C PRO A 225 5.70 13.36 1.27
N PHE A 226 4.60 13.81 1.86
CA PHE A 226 4.29 13.45 3.22
C PHE A 226 3.98 11.96 3.29
N VAL A 227 4.37 11.33 4.40
CA VAL A 227 4.11 9.90 4.60
C VAL A 227 2.62 9.64 4.63
N ASP A 228 2.17 8.71 3.80
CA ASP A 228 0.77 8.27 3.77
C ASP A 228 0.33 7.80 5.15
N LEU A 229 -0.90 8.17 5.52
CA LEU A 229 -1.50 7.69 6.76
C LEU A 229 -1.58 6.16 6.72
N PRO A 230 -1.05 5.44 7.75
CA PRO A 230 -1.18 4.00 7.80
C PRO A 230 -2.66 3.64 7.85
N LEU A 231 -3.12 2.87 6.87
CA LEU A 231 -4.48 2.36 6.86
C LEU A 231 -4.64 1.40 8.05
N ILE A 232 -5.71 1.61 8.83
CA ILE A 232 -6.01 0.80 10.02
C ILE A 232 -6.26 -0.67 9.64
N ALA A 233 -6.72 -0.91 8.42
CA ALA A 233 -6.96 -2.24 7.88
C ALA A 233 -6.60 -2.32 6.39
N THR A 234 -6.12 -3.48 5.97
CA THR A 234 -5.90 -3.80 4.55
C THR A 234 -7.22 -4.27 3.92
N PRO A 235 -7.59 -3.81 2.71
CA PRO A 235 -8.77 -4.31 2.02
C PRO A 235 -8.56 -5.76 1.60
N ILE A 236 -9.51 -6.62 1.97
CA ILE A 236 -9.45 -8.08 1.76
C ILE A 236 -10.52 -8.52 0.75
N LEU A 237 -11.71 -7.91 0.76
CA LEU A 237 -12.81 -8.34 -0.10
C LEU A 237 -12.56 -7.90 -1.55
N ARG A 238 -12.62 -8.81 -2.52
CA ARG A 238 -12.43 -8.57 -3.96
C ARG A 238 -13.73 -8.78 -4.71
N VAL A 239 -14.10 -7.80 -5.53
CA VAL A 239 -15.32 -7.85 -6.35
C VAL A 239 -15.02 -7.34 -7.76
N ALA A 240 -15.39 -8.11 -8.78
CA ALA A 240 -15.35 -7.65 -10.15
C ALA A 240 -16.56 -6.77 -10.44
N VAL A 241 -16.30 -5.62 -11.05
CA VAL A 241 -17.30 -4.61 -11.37
C VAL A 241 -17.25 -4.34 -12.86
N GLU A 242 -18.39 -4.53 -13.53
CA GLU A 242 -18.57 -4.28 -14.95
C GLU A 242 -19.79 -3.40 -15.16
N PRO A 243 -19.82 -2.54 -16.19
CA PRO A 243 -21.03 -1.79 -16.51
C PRO A 243 -22.03 -2.74 -17.17
N LYS A 244 -23.34 -2.52 -16.96
CA LYS A 244 -24.36 -3.26 -17.72
C LYS A 244 -24.30 -2.98 -19.22
N ASP A 245 -23.89 -1.77 -19.58
CA ASP A 245 -23.70 -1.32 -20.95
C ASP A 245 -22.22 -1.09 -21.22
N ILE A 246 -21.68 -1.84 -22.18
CA ILE A 246 -20.26 -1.83 -22.54
C ILE A 246 -19.83 -0.45 -23.09
N GLN A 247 -20.75 0.31 -23.72
CA GLN A 247 -20.43 1.64 -24.24
C GLN A 247 -20.05 2.63 -23.12
N LYS A 248 -20.54 2.41 -21.90
CA LYS A 248 -20.30 3.26 -20.73
C LYS A 248 -19.06 2.86 -19.92
N MET A 249 -18.21 2.00 -20.45
CA MET A 249 -16.94 1.61 -19.82
C MET A 249 -16.04 2.81 -19.45
N PRO A 250 -15.88 3.85 -20.29
CA PRO A 250 -15.07 5.01 -19.92
C PRO A 250 -15.62 5.76 -18.69
N GLN A 251 -16.95 5.81 -18.54
CA GLN A 251 -17.61 6.42 -17.38
C GLN A 251 -17.36 5.60 -16.11
N LEU A 252 -17.36 4.26 -16.21
CA LEU A 252 -16.97 3.39 -15.10
C LEU A 252 -15.53 3.65 -14.66
N VAL A 253 -14.58 3.68 -15.60
CA VAL A 253 -13.16 3.92 -15.29
C VAL A 253 -12.97 5.28 -14.62
N ARG A 254 -13.67 6.32 -15.10
CA ARG A 254 -13.68 7.64 -14.47
C ARG A 254 -14.27 7.58 -13.05
N GLY A 255 -15.42 6.96 -12.86
CA GLY A 255 -16.05 6.82 -11.55
C GLY A 255 -15.20 6.02 -10.56
N LEU A 256 -14.52 4.96 -11.01
CA LEU A 256 -13.60 4.18 -10.20
C LEU A 256 -12.38 4.99 -9.75
N LYS A 257 -11.84 5.86 -10.61
CA LYS A 257 -10.76 6.80 -10.24
C LYS A 257 -11.23 7.77 -9.14
N LEU A 258 -12.43 8.34 -9.30
CA LEU A 258 -13.04 9.25 -8.32
C LEU A 258 -13.31 8.55 -6.99
N LEU A 259 -13.80 7.31 -7.01
CA LEU A 259 -14.04 6.50 -5.81
C LEU A 259 -12.72 6.25 -5.05
N ASN A 260 -11.64 5.92 -5.76
CA ASN A 260 -10.31 5.70 -5.17
C ASN A 260 -9.71 6.99 -4.54
N GLN A 261 -10.10 8.17 -5.03
CA GLN A 261 -9.73 9.46 -4.46
C GLN A 261 -10.56 9.83 -3.22
N ALA A 262 -11.84 9.44 -3.21
CA ALA A 262 -12.76 9.73 -2.12
C ALA A 262 -12.53 8.84 -0.89
N ASP A 263 -12.29 7.54 -1.14
CA ASP A 263 -12.12 6.53 -0.09
C ASP A 263 -10.67 6.02 -0.03
N ALA A 264 -10.03 6.27 1.11
CA ALA A 264 -8.64 5.86 1.34
C ALA A 264 -8.48 4.32 1.48
N CYS A 265 -9.52 3.55 1.72
CA CYS A 265 -9.43 2.11 1.93
C CYS A 265 -9.70 1.31 0.65
N VAL A 266 -10.33 1.93 -0.34
CA VAL A 266 -10.60 1.30 -1.64
C VAL A 266 -9.30 1.18 -2.44
N GLN A 267 -9.14 0.07 -3.16
CA GLN A 267 -8.15 -0.06 -4.22
C GLN A 267 -8.83 -0.59 -5.47
N VAL A 268 -8.50 -0.01 -6.61
CA VAL A 268 -8.95 -0.48 -7.92
C VAL A 268 -7.78 -1.16 -8.61
N ARG A 269 -7.97 -2.40 -9.04
CA ARG A 269 -6.99 -3.15 -9.83
C ARG A 269 -7.63 -3.65 -11.11
N VAL A 270 -6.86 -3.65 -12.19
CA VAL A 270 -7.23 -4.31 -13.44
C VAL A 270 -6.50 -5.64 -13.46
N GLN A 271 -7.24 -6.74 -13.61
CA GLN A 271 -6.65 -8.07 -13.76
C GLN A 271 -6.12 -8.29 -15.18
N GLU A 272 -5.30 -9.33 -15.37
CA GLU A 272 -4.81 -9.71 -16.71
C GLU A 272 -5.94 -10.10 -17.66
N SER A 273 -7.08 -10.56 -17.12
CA SER A 273 -8.32 -10.80 -17.88
C SER A 273 -8.97 -9.53 -18.43
N GLY A 274 -8.52 -8.35 -17.99
CA GLY A 274 -9.15 -7.06 -18.31
C GLY A 274 -10.30 -6.68 -17.36
N GLU A 275 -10.63 -7.52 -16.38
CA GLU A 275 -11.68 -7.23 -15.40
C GLU A 275 -11.23 -6.15 -14.39
N HIS A 276 -12.14 -5.23 -14.08
CA HIS A 276 -11.93 -4.22 -13.04
C HIS A 276 -12.35 -4.79 -11.69
N VAL A 277 -11.38 -4.96 -10.80
CA VAL A 277 -11.61 -5.50 -9.47
C VAL A 277 -11.44 -4.43 -8.40
N LEU A 278 -12.49 -4.27 -7.61
CA LEU A 278 -12.55 -3.42 -6.45
C LEU A 278 -12.13 -4.22 -5.22
N LEU A 279 -11.17 -3.69 -4.46
CA LEU A 279 -10.79 -4.21 -3.15
C LEU A 279 -11.37 -3.31 -2.05
N THR A 280 -12.12 -3.92 -1.12
CA THR A 280 -12.76 -3.23 0.01
C THR A 280 -12.47 -3.94 1.33
N LEU A 281 -12.78 -3.27 2.44
CA LEU A 281 -12.52 -3.79 3.79
C LEU A 281 -13.48 -4.91 4.21
N GLY A 282 -14.70 -4.92 3.66
CA GLY A 282 -15.76 -5.84 4.05
C GLY A 282 -17.07 -5.55 3.29
N GLU A 283 -18.11 -6.32 3.59
CA GLU A 283 -19.37 -6.32 2.82
C GLU A 283 -20.14 -5.00 2.92
N VAL A 284 -20.31 -4.45 4.12
CA VAL A 284 -21.01 -3.17 4.31
C VAL A 284 -20.29 -2.02 3.59
N HIS A 285 -18.95 -2.05 3.61
CA HIS A 285 -18.14 -1.09 2.89
C HIS A 285 -18.30 -1.27 1.37
N LEU A 286 -18.30 -2.51 0.88
CA LEU A 286 -18.57 -2.80 -0.54
C LEU A 286 -19.94 -2.26 -0.99
N GLU A 287 -21.01 -2.54 -0.24
CA GLU A 287 -22.36 -2.06 -0.59
C GLU A 287 -22.41 -0.55 -0.71
N ARG A 288 -21.73 0.16 0.21
CA ARG A 288 -21.59 1.62 0.17
C ARG A 288 -20.83 2.05 -1.08
N CYS A 289 -19.68 1.45 -1.38
CA CYS A 289 -18.88 1.79 -2.56
C CYS A 289 -19.66 1.58 -3.87
N ILE A 290 -20.43 0.50 -3.98
CA ILE A 290 -21.24 0.21 -5.17
C ILE A 290 -22.34 1.26 -5.32
N LYS A 291 -23.06 1.59 -4.23
CA LYS A 291 -24.09 2.64 -4.25
C LYS A 291 -23.49 3.98 -4.63
N ASP A 292 -22.39 4.38 -4.01
CA ASP A 292 -21.72 5.65 -4.30
C ASP A 292 -21.25 5.70 -5.78
N LEU A 293 -20.80 4.57 -6.35
CA LEU A 293 -20.42 4.48 -7.76
C LEU A 293 -21.63 4.56 -8.70
N GLN A 294 -22.76 3.94 -8.36
CA GLN A 294 -24.00 3.94 -9.15
C GLN A 294 -24.79 5.25 -9.05
N GLU A 295 -24.79 5.90 -7.89
CA GLU A 295 -25.63 7.09 -7.63
C GLU A 295 -24.86 8.40 -7.81
N THR A 296 -23.60 8.44 -7.36
CA THR A 296 -22.80 9.67 -7.33
C THR A 296 -21.79 9.69 -8.49
N TYR A 297 -20.77 8.82 -8.46
CA TYR A 297 -19.58 9.02 -9.28
C TYR A 297 -19.74 8.67 -10.76
N ALA A 298 -20.19 7.44 -11.07
CA ALA A 298 -20.31 6.97 -12.45
C ALA A 298 -21.73 7.15 -13.00
N ARG A 299 -22.76 7.16 -12.15
CA ARG A 299 -24.19 7.29 -12.54
C ARG A 299 -24.64 6.27 -13.58
N ILE A 300 -24.10 5.06 -13.48
CA ILE A 300 -24.39 3.94 -14.37
C ILE A 300 -24.86 2.73 -13.58
N GLU A 301 -25.63 1.89 -14.23
CA GLU A 301 -25.96 0.58 -13.68
C GLU A 301 -24.78 -0.38 -13.85
N LEU A 302 -24.45 -1.09 -12.77
CA LEU A 302 -23.32 -2.01 -12.72
C LEU A 302 -23.80 -3.45 -12.58
N ASN A 303 -23.08 -4.36 -13.21
CA ASN A 303 -23.08 -5.77 -12.89
C ASN A 303 -21.93 -6.04 -11.91
N VAL A 304 -22.25 -6.66 -10.78
CA VAL A 304 -21.30 -6.86 -9.69
C VAL A 304 -21.20 -8.35 -9.40
N SER A 305 -19.99 -8.90 -9.41
CA SER A 305 -19.76 -10.30 -9.07
C SER A 305 -20.05 -10.56 -7.59
N LYS A 306 -20.17 -11.84 -7.22
CA LYS A 306 -20.20 -12.21 -5.80
C LYS A 306 -18.88 -11.75 -5.14
N PRO A 307 -18.91 -11.30 -3.88
CA PRO A 307 -17.71 -10.94 -3.17
C PRO A 307 -16.88 -12.20 -2.89
N ILE A 308 -15.60 -12.13 -3.24
CA ILE A 308 -14.64 -13.21 -3.03
C ILE A 308 -13.52 -12.69 -2.15
N VAL A 309 -13.03 -13.55 -1.28
CA VAL A 309 -11.90 -13.27 -0.42
C VAL A 309 -10.68 -14.00 -1.00
N PRO A 310 -9.54 -13.32 -1.25
CA PRO A 310 -8.34 -13.97 -1.72
C PRO A 310 -7.80 -14.87 -0.61
N PHE A 311 -7.65 -16.15 -0.93
CA PHE A 311 -6.98 -17.09 -0.06
C PHE A 311 -5.47 -16.91 -0.18
N LYS A 312 -4.72 -17.44 0.79
CA LYS A 312 -3.29 -17.66 0.63
C LYS A 312 -3.02 -19.16 0.68
N GLU A 313 -1.91 -19.58 0.11
CA GLU A 313 -1.55 -21.00 0.03
C GLU A 313 -0.42 -21.30 1.01
N THR A 314 -0.54 -22.36 1.82
CA THR A 314 0.50 -22.77 2.75
C THR A 314 0.72 -24.29 2.69
N ILE A 315 1.87 -24.72 3.18
CA ILE A 315 2.16 -26.13 3.43
C ILE A 315 2.16 -26.35 4.93
N VAL A 316 1.67 -27.51 5.34
CA VAL A 316 1.67 -27.93 6.74
C VAL A 316 2.61 -29.13 6.90
N PRO A 317 3.18 -29.35 8.09
CA PRO A 317 3.78 -30.65 8.38
C PRO A 317 2.70 -31.73 8.29
N PHE A 318 3.07 -32.92 7.83
CA PHE A 318 2.16 -34.06 7.81
C PHE A 318 1.79 -34.44 9.25
N VAL A 319 0.51 -34.31 9.60
CA VAL A 319 -0.04 -34.77 10.88
C VAL A 319 -0.95 -35.97 10.57
N PRO A 320 -0.56 -37.20 10.91
CA PRO A 320 -1.41 -38.37 10.72
C PRO A 320 -2.64 -38.19 11.62
N THR A 321 -3.83 -38.10 11.01
CA THR A 321 -5.07 -37.81 11.75
C THR A 321 -5.75 -39.10 12.23
N SER A 322 -5.41 -40.26 11.64
CA SER A 322 -5.83 -41.59 12.10
C SER A 322 -5.04 -42.69 11.36
N GLU A 323 -4.66 -43.77 12.02
CA GLU A 323 -3.84 -44.87 11.45
C GLU A 323 -4.51 -45.67 10.31
N GLU A 324 -5.79 -45.43 9.99
CA GLU A 324 -6.61 -46.28 9.11
C GLU A 324 -7.08 -45.63 7.79
N ASN A 325 -6.48 -44.53 7.33
CA ASN A 325 -6.83 -43.96 6.02
C ASN A 325 -5.94 -44.51 4.88
N PRO A 326 -6.49 -45.23 3.88
CA PRO A 326 -5.71 -45.76 2.75
C PRO A 326 -5.08 -44.68 1.85
N GLU A 327 -5.60 -43.44 1.88
CA GLU A 327 -5.00 -42.29 1.21
C GLU A 327 -3.70 -41.81 1.90
N GLU A 328 -3.53 -42.11 3.19
CA GLU A 328 -2.34 -41.75 3.97
C GLU A 328 -1.16 -42.71 3.73
N GLU A 329 -1.40 -43.98 3.38
CA GLU A 329 -0.35 -44.91 2.93
C GLU A 329 0.26 -44.48 1.58
N ILE A 330 -0.56 -43.93 0.67
CA ILE A 330 -0.10 -43.36 -0.60
C ILE A 330 0.70 -42.06 -0.36
N ALA A 331 0.36 -41.29 0.68
CA ALA A 331 1.12 -40.12 1.11
C ALA A 331 2.47 -40.51 1.76
N LYS A 332 2.53 -41.60 2.54
CA LYS A 332 3.78 -42.14 3.12
C LYS A 332 4.77 -42.62 2.04
N ASP A 333 4.31 -43.21 0.94
CA ASP A 333 5.21 -43.58 -0.16
C ASP A 333 5.69 -42.35 -0.96
N ARG A 334 4.91 -41.26 -1.00
CA ARG A 334 5.35 -39.95 -1.53
C ARG A 334 6.32 -39.21 -0.60
N GLU A 335 6.36 -39.53 0.70
CA GLU A 335 7.30 -38.91 1.64
C GLU A 335 8.77 -39.25 1.38
N LYS A 336 9.07 -40.29 0.60
CA LYS A 336 10.46 -40.70 0.33
C LYS A 336 11.23 -39.73 -0.59
N ASP A 337 10.53 -38.94 -1.41
CA ASP A 337 11.14 -37.92 -2.28
C ASP A 337 10.46 -36.54 -2.09
N LYS A 338 10.71 -35.92 -0.92
CA LYS A 338 10.32 -34.51 -0.64
C LYS A 338 11.06 -33.51 -1.54
N THR A 339 12.14 -33.95 -2.18
CA THR A 339 12.97 -33.12 -3.05
C THR A 339 12.53 -33.23 -4.50
N VAL A 340 12.35 -32.10 -5.17
CA VAL A 340 12.03 -32.03 -6.60
C VAL A 340 13.29 -31.69 -7.39
N THR A 341 13.56 -32.47 -8.44
CA THR A 341 14.63 -32.15 -9.40
C THR A 341 13.99 -31.64 -10.69
N MET A 342 14.38 -30.45 -11.12
CA MET A 342 13.99 -29.82 -12.37
C MET A 342 15.19 -29.67 -13.28
N GLN A 343 14.98 -29.89 -14.57
CA GLN A 343 15.94 -29.59 -15.61
C GLN A 343 15.34 -28.59 -16.60
N THR A 344 16.18 -27.70 -17.11
CA THR A 344 15.79 -26.84 -18.24
C THR A 344 15.54 -27.69 -19.49
N PRO A 345 14.71 -27.21 -20.44
CA PRO A 345 14.48 -27.94 -21.70
C PRO A 345 15.76 -28.29 -22.44
N ASN A 346 16.76 -27.39 -22.39
CA ASN A 346 18.07 -27.58 -22.99
C ASN A 346 19.01 -28.49 -22.18
N ARG A 347 18.56 -29.00 -21.02
CA ARG A 347 19.34 -29.81 -20.05
C ARG A 347 20.64 -29.15 -19.55
N GLN A 348 20.83 -27.86 -19.81
CA GLN A 348 22.00 -27.09 -19.41
C GLN A 348 21.97 -26.69 -17.93
N CYS A 349 20.83 -26.79 -17.27
CA CYS A 349 20.70 -26.45 -15.85
C CYS A 349 19.86 -27.50 -15.14
N THR A 350 20.40 -28.02 -14.03
CA THR A 350 19.71 -28.94 -13.12
C THR A 350 19.57 -28.27 -11.75
N ILE A 351 18.34 -28.23 -11.23
CA ILE A 351 17.97 -27.57 -9.97
C ILE A 351 17.25 -28.59 -9.11
N LYS A 352 17.70 -28.79 -7.87
CA LYS A 352 17.04 -29.63 -6.88
C LYS A 352 16.60 -28.77 -5.71
N LEU A 353 15.32 -28.82 -5.35
CA LEU A 353 14.75 -27.99 -4.29
C LEU A 353 13.68 -28.73 -3.48
N GLU A 354 13.54 -28.34 -2.21
CA GLU A 354 12.58 -28.86 -1.24
C GLU A 354 11.76 -27.70 -0.64
N ALA A 355 10.48 -27.93 -0.33
CA ALA A 355 9.64 -26.97 0.38
C ALA A 355 9.43 -27.40 1.84
N ILE A 356 9.61 -26.48 2.78
CA ILE A 356 9.56 -26.69 4.24
C ILE A 356 8.55 -25.70 4.86
N PRO A 357 7.61 -26.16 5.71
CA PRO A 357 6.66 -25.27 6.38
C PRO A 357 7.35 -24.38 7.41
N LEU A 358 6.97 -23.10 7.47
CA LEU A 358 7.42 -22.16 8.50
C LEU A 358 6.40 -22.06 9.64
N ALA A 359 6.89 -21.84 10.86
CA ALA A 359 6.05 -21.63 12.03
C ALA A 359 5.29 -20.30 11.94
N GLN A 360 4.09 -20.24 12.53
CA GLN A 360 3.22 -19.05 12.46
C GLN A 360 3.86 -17.83 13.11
N GLU A 361 4.69 -18.00 14.14
CA GLU A 361 5.41 -16.91 14.80
C GLU A 361 6.36 -16.19 13.84
N ILE A 362 7.04 -16.94 12.95
CA ILE A 362 7.94 -16.38 11.93
C ILE A 362 7.13 -15.59 10.91
N VAL A 363 5.99 -16.15 10.48
CA VAL A 363 5.10 -15.54 9.50
C VAL A 363 4.54 -14.20 10.02
N ASP A 364 4.09 -14.17 11.27
CA ASP A 364 3.58 -12.96 11.91
C ASP A 364 4.68 -11.90 12.10
N LEU A 365 5.89 -12.33 12.46
CA LEU A 365 7.05 -11.47 12.61
C LEU A 365 7.45 -10.82 11.27
N LEU A 366 7.48 -11.59 10.18
CA LEU A 366 7.75 -11.08 8.84
C LEU A 366 6.67 -10.11 8.36
N ASN A 367 5.38 -10.41 8.61
CA ASN A 367 4.28 -9.52 8.25
C ASN A 367 4.34 -8.17 8.98
N ARG A 368 4.65 -8.17 10.29
CA ARG A 368 4.81 -6.92 11.07
C ARG A 368 5.95 -6.06 10.57
N ASN A 369 7.01 -6.69 10.08
CA ASN A 369 8.24 -6.04 9.63
C ASN A 369 8.36 -5.89 8.10
N GLU A 370 7.27 -6.08 7.36
CA GLU A 370 7.24 -5.95 5.88
C GLU A 370 7.78 -4.58 5.41
N SER A 371 7.44 -3.51 6.14
CA SER A 371 7.91 -2.15 5.83
C SER A 371 9.43 -1.99 5.96
N ILE A 372 10.05 -2.68 6.93
CA ILE A 372 11.50 -2.66 7.17
C ILE A 372 12.22 -3.43 6.08
N LEU A 373 11.70 -4.61 5.69
CA LEU A 373 12.26 -5.41 4.60
C LEU A 373 12.22 -4.63 3.29
N LYS A 374 11.10 -3.98 2.97
CA LYS A 374 10.99 -3.08 1.80
C LYS A 374 12.02 -1.95 1.84
N ALA A 375 12.30 -1.39 3.02
CA ALA A 375 13.34 -0.39 3.22
C ALA A 375 14.72 -0.91 2.84
N LEU A 376 15.06 -2.09 3.37
CA LEU A 376 16.35 -2.73 3.18
C LEU A 376 16.62 -3.02 1.70
N ILE A 377 15.64 -3.58 1.00
CA ILE A 377 15.75 -3.89 -0.44
C ILE A 377 15.90 -2.61 -1.26
N ARG A 378 15.14 -1.57 -0.95
CA ARG A 378 15.22 -0.30 -1.68
C ARG A 378 16.58 0.37 -1.46
N ALA A 379 17.04 0.41 -0.21
CA ALA A 379 18.35 0.96 0.11
C ALA A 379 19.49 0.19 -0.57
N HIS A 380 19.33 -1.12 -0.68
CA HIS A 380 20.23 -2.02 -1.41
C HIS A 380 20.24 -1.72 -2.92
N ASP A 381 19.06 -1.71 -3.57
CA ASP A 381 18.93 -1.42 -5.00
C ASP A 381 19.47 0.00 -5.35
N GLU A 382 19.30 0.98 -4.45
CA GLU A 382 19.75 2.37 -4.62
C GLU A 382 21.18 2.65 -4.09
N LYS A 383 21.86 1.66 -3.47
CA LYS A 383 23.17 1.79 -2.81
C LYS A 383 23.25 2.96 -1.79
N GLN A 384 22.17 3.21 -1.06
CA GLN A 384 22.10 4.30 -0.09
C GLN A 384 22.37 3.79 1.34
N PRO A 385 23.02 4.61 2.20
CA PRO A 385 23.20 4.26 3.60
C PRO A 385 21.85 4.21 4.33
N LEU A 386 21.64 3.15 5.10
CA LEU A 386 20.45 2.96 5.90
C LEU A 386 20.48 3.83 7.17
N PRO A 387 19.32 4.35 7.61
CA PRO A 387 19.16 5.01 8.91
C PRO A 387 19.62 4.20 10.10
N GLN A 388 20.25 4.85 11.09
CA GLN A 388 20.71 4.14 12.29
C GLN A 388 19.54 3.48 13.05
N ALA A 389 18.38 4.14 13.14
CA ALA A 389 17.17 3.57 13.75
C ALA A 389 16.62 2.35 12.98
N LEU A 390 16.76 2.33 11.65
CA LEU A 390 16.40 1.16 10.86
C LEU A 390 17.43 0.05 11.00
N GLN A 391 18.72 0.39 11.07
CA GLN A 391 19.77 -0.59 11.34
C GLN A 391 19.50 -1.30 12.67
N ASP A 392 19.17 -0.57 13.74
CA ASP A 392 18.80 -1.15 15.04
C ASP A 392 17.60 -2.10 14.93
N SER A 393 16.55 -1.67 14.20
CA SER A 393 15.36 -2.47 13.94
C SER A 393 15.67 -3.72 13.10
N ILE A 394 16.61 -3.63 12.16
CA ILE A 394 17.09 -4.76 11.36
C ILE A 394 17.87 -5.72 12.26
N VAL A 395 18.75 -5.23 13.14
CA VAL A 395 19.49 -6.09 14.08
C VAL A 395 18.53 -6.85 15.00
N GLU A 396 17.49 -6.17 15.51
CA GLU A 396 16.44 -6.81 16.30
C GLU A 396 15.71 -7.89 15.49
N LEU A 397 15.28 -7.56 14.27
CA LEU A 397 14.66 -8.51 13.34
C LEU A 397 15.55 -9.74 13.09
N ARG A 398 16.84 -9.54 12.84
CA ARG A 398 17.80 -10.62 12.60
C ARG A 398 17.89 -11.54 13.83
N LYS A 399 18.07 -10.98 15.02
CA LYS A 399 18.18 -11.73 16.27
C LYS A 399 16.91 -12.54 16.56
N SER A 400 15.73 -11.93 16.36
CA SER A 400 14.46 -12.63 16.56
C SER A 400 14.24 -13.73 15.52
N LEU A 401 14.66 -13.52 14.28
CA LEU A 401 14.51 -14.50 13.21
C LEU A 401 15.48 -15.69 13.40
N GLU A 402 16.74 -15.43 13.75
CA GLU A 402 17.73 -16.46 14.07
C GLU A 402 17.28 -17.36 15.23
N GLY A 403 16.64 -16.80 16.26
CA GLY A 403 16.12 -17.58 17.39
C GLY A 403 14.86 -18.41 17.09
N LEU A 404 14.13 -18.11 16.00
CA LEU A 404 12.89 -18.79 15.63
C LEU A 404 13.06 -19.76 14.45
N LEU A 405 14.12 -19.63 13.66
CA LEU A 405 14.35 -20.49 12.51
C LEU A 405 14.63 -21.94 12.94
N PRO A 406 14.09 -22.94 12.22
CA PRO A 406 14.49 -24.34 12.38
C PRO A 406 15.98 -24.54 12.08
N GLU A 407 16.64 -25.47 12.78
CA GLU A 407 18.07 -25.82 12.56
C GLU A 407 18.40 -26.16 11.10
N ARG A 408 17.41 -26.66 10.34
CA ARG A 408 17.54 -27.01 8.93
C ARG A 408 17.68 -25.80 8.00
N ILE A 409 17.34 -24.59 8.48
CA ILE A 409 17.42 -23.34 7.73
C ILE A 409 18.54 -22.48 8.32
N PRO A 410 19.77 -22.54 7.78
CA PRO A 410 20.84 -21.67 8.23
C PRO A 410 20.56 -20.21 7.87
N PHE A 411 20.57 -19.35 8.89
CA PHE A 411 20.28 -17.91 8.76
C PHE A 411 21.17 -17.21 7.72
N ASP A 412 22.47 -17.51 7.72
CA ASP A 412 23.45 -16.88 6.81
C ASP A 412 23.18 -17.20 5.34
N ARG A 413 22.50 -18.32 5.06
CA ARG A 413 22.25 -18.78 3.69
C ARG A 413 20.89 -18.37 3.12
N ILE A 414 20.18 -17.47 3.78
CA ILE A 414 18.96 -16.88 3.22
C ILE A 414 19.34 -16.07 1.98
N TRP A 415 18.69 -16.40 0.87
CA TRP A 415 18.96 -15.81 -0.44
C TRP A 415 17.95 -14.73 -0.82
N SER A 416 16.66 -14.93 -0.55
CA SER A 416 15.66 -13.87 -0.68
C SER A 416 14.38 -14.16 0.10
N PHE A 417 13.62 -13.13 0.42
CA PHE A 417 12.23 -13.25 0.90
C PHE A 417 11.26 -13.14 -0.28
N GLY A 418 10.05 -13.67 -0.20
CA GLY A 418 9.07 -13.58 -1.29
C GLY A 418 7.62 -13.60 -0.80
N PRO A 419 6.65 -13.03 -1.54
CA PRO A 419 6.80 -12.33 -2.83
C PRO A 419 7.35 -10.89 -2.71
N LYS A 420 7.78 -10.31 -3.84
CA LYS A 420 8.33 -8.94 -3.99
C LYS A 420 9.53 -8.63 -3.09
N LYS A 421 10.39 -9.62 -2.85
CA LYS A 421 11.55 -9.51 -1.95
C LYS A 421 11.21 -9.22 -0.47
N CYS A 422 9.93 -9.06 -0.08
CA CYS A 422 9.52 -8.61 1.27
C CYS A 422 8.36 -9.42 1.89
N GLY A 423 8.05 -10.59 1.35
CA GLY A 423 6.96 -11.43 1.85
C GLY A 423 7.39 -12.43 2.92
N THR A 424 6.49 -13.36 3.24
CA THR A 424 6.65 -14.33 4.33
C THR A 424 7.34 -15.63 3.92
N ASN A 425 7.61 -15.83 2.62
CA ASN A 425 8.30 -17.00 2.11
C ASN A 425 9.81 -16.74 2.08
N ILE A 426 10.60 -17.78 2.29
CA ILE A 426 12.07 -17.69 2.40
C ILE A 426 12.69 -18.60 1.35
N LEU A 427 13.68 -18.11 0.60
CA LEU A 427 14.54 -18.91 -0.26
C LEU A 427 15.89 -19.10 0.45
N VAL A 428 16.34 -20.34 0.56
CA VAL A 428 17.56 -20.73 1.27
C VAL A 428 18.49 -21.46 0.31
N ASN A 429 19.74 -21.01 0.24
CA ASN A 429 20.74 -21.65 -0.58
C ASN A 429 21.43 -22.78 0.19
N GLY A 430 21.18 -24.03 -0.16
CA GLY A 430 21.87 -25.21 0.37
C GLY A 430 23.10 -25.62 -0.43
N THR A 431 23.34 -24.99 -1.58
CA THR A 431 24.39 -25.39 -2.54
C THR A 431 25.77 -24.84 -2.16
N GLY A 432 26.82 -25.30 -2.86
CA GLY A 432 28.16 -24.72 -2.77
C GLY A 432 28.34 -23.39 -3.52
N PHE A 433 27.27 -22.82 -4.10
CA PHE A 433 27.31 -21.49 -4.71
C PHE A 433 27.40 -20.41 -3.62
N VAL A 434 28.37 -19.51 -3.72
CA VAL A 434 28.49 -18.34 -2.84
C VAL A 434 27.60 -17.23 -3.40
N HIS A 435 26.40 -17.08 -2.83
CA HIS A 435 25.48 -15.99 -3.16
C HIS A 435 25.75 -14.76 -2.29
N SER A 436 25.26 -13.60 -2.72
CA SER A 436 25.17 -12.45 -1.83
C SER A 436 23.98 -12.66 -0.89
N SER A 437 24.26 -12.86 0.40
CA SER A 437 23.19 -12.99 1.39
C SER A 437 22.41 -11.69 1.48
N VAL A 438 21.09 -11.77 1.69
CA VAL A 438 20.21 -10.60 1.92
C VAL A 438 20.75 -9.69 3.02
N TRP A 439 21.53 -10.27 3.94
CA TRP A 439 22.06 -9.61 5.12
C TRP A 439 23.49 -9.07 4.96
N HIS A 440 24.25 -9.56 3.98
CA HIS A 440 25.68 -9.30 3.84
C HIS A 440 26.00 -8.82 2.42
N GLU A 441 25.70 -7.56 2.15
CA GLU A 441 26.29 -6.83 1.01
C GLU A 441 27.03 -5.55 1.42
N SER A 442 27.06 -5.20 2.71
CA SER A 442 27.69 -3.98 3.21
C SER A 442 29.03 -4.19 3.94
N GLU A 443 29.54 -5.41 4.03
CA GLU A 443 30.94 -5.64 4.41
C GLU A 443 31.63 -6.41 3.29
N PRO A 444 32.70 -5.85 2.67
CA PRO A 444 33.70 -6.71 2.06
C PRO A 444 34.28 -7.51 3.24
N LEU A 445 33.75 -8.71 3.46
CA LEU A 445 34.26 -9.61 4.49
C LEU A 445 35.78 -9.64 4.33
N GLU A 446 36.48 -9.16 5.36
CA GLU A 446 37.86 -9.53 5.62
C GLU A 446 37.91 -11.05 5.78
N ARG A 447 37.89 -11.76 4.66
CA ARG A 447 38.15 -13.19 4.58
C ARG A 447 39.06 -13.38 3.40
N GLU A 448 40.32 -13.61 3.76
CA GLU A 448 41.43 -14.16 3.01
C GLU A 448 41.29 -14.00 1.50
N ALA A 449 42.14 -13.12 0.94
CA ALA A 449 42.38 -13.00 -0.49
C ALA A 449 42.41 -14.38 -1.15
N VAL A 450 41.26 -14.81 -1.68
CA VAL A 450 41.19 -15.88 -2.64
C VAL A 450 41.98 -15.34 -3.83
N PRO A 451 43.03 -16.04 -4.29
CA PRO A 451 43.88 -15.54 -5.35
C PRO A 451 43.00 -15.15 -6.53
N SER A 452 43.31 -14.00 -7.14
CA SER A 452 42.59 -13.33 -8.24
C SER A 452 42.45 -14.16 -9.53
N ASP A 453 42.82 -15.44 -9.49
CA ASP A 453 42.84 -16.41 -10.59
C ASP A 453 41.82 -17.56 -10.43
N ALA A 454 40.90 -17.50 -9.45
CA ALA A 454 39.79 -18.45 -9.39
C ALA A 454 38.73 -18.11 -10.48
N PRO A 455 38.32 -19.07 -11.33
CA PRO A 455 37.29 -18.81 -12.34
C PRO A 455 35.99 -18.36 -11.66
N GLU A 456 35.46 -17.20 -12.05
CA GLU A 456 34.14 -16.76 -11.59
C GLU A 456 33.11 -17.86 -11.86
N ASP A 457 32.30 -18.17 -10.86
CA ASP A 457 31.26 -19.18 -11.00
C ASP A 457 30.26 -18.76 -12.09
N PRO A 458 30.05 -19.58 -13.15
CA PRO A 458 29.12 -19.23 -14.23
C PRO A 458 27.68 -19.03 -13.75
N ARG A 459 27.33 -19.52 -12.56
CA ARG A 459 26.01 -19.35 -11.94
C ARG A 459 25.68 -17.91 -11.58
N LYS A 460 26.68 -17.08 -11.28
CA LYS A 460 26.50 -15.69 -10.84
C LYS A 460 25.72 -14.83 -11.86
N GLN A 461 25.91 -15.08 -13.15
CA GLN A 461 25.20 -14.36 -14.21
C GLN A 461 23.68 -14.65 -14.23
N TYR A 462 23.27 -15.81 -13.72
CA TYR A 462 21.88 -16.29 -13.75
C TYR A 462 21.17 -16.16 -12.40
N GLU A 463 21.83 -15.64 -11.38
CA GLU A 463 21.26 -15.41 -10.03
C GLU A 463 19.99 -14.56 -10.08
N SER A 464 20.02 -13.44 -10.80
CA SER A 464 18.85 -12.57 -10.97
C SER A 464 17.65 -13.31 -11.60
N SER A 465 17.93 -14.21 -12.53
CA SER A 465 16.91 -15.02 -13.21
C SER A 465 16.31 -16.08 -12.27
N PHE A 466 17.14 -16.69 -11.42
CA PHE A 466 16.70 -17.63 -10.40
C PHE A 466 15.79 -16.95 -9.37
N LEU A 467 16.23 -15.80 -8.84
CA LEU A 467 15.47 -15.01 -7.88
C LEU A 467 14.13 -14.57 -8.46
N ASN A 468 14.09 -14.05 -9.69
CA ASN A 468 12.83 -13.68 -10.35
C ASN A 468 11.88 -14.87 -10.53
N GLY A 469 12.41 -16.07 -10.82
CA GLY A 469 11.63 -17.31 -10.87
C GLY A 469 10.95 -17.62 -9.55
N PHE A 470 11.69 -17.52 -8.44
CA PHE A 470 11.16 -17.68 -7.08
C PHE A 470 10.13 -16.60 -6.71
N GLN A 471 10.36 -15.34 -7.06
CA GLN A 471 9.42 -14.25 -6.81
C GLN A 471 8.08 -14.47 -7.53
N MET A 472 8.11 -14.98 -8.76
CA MET A 472 6.89 -15.33 -9.50
C MET A 472 6.17 -16.55 -8.92
N ALA A 473 6.92 -17.57 -8.48
CA ALA A 473 6.33 -18.73 -7.82
C ALA A 473 5.60 -18.30 -6.54
N SER A 474 6.26 -17.52 -5.68
CA SER A 474 5.69 -17.04 -4.42
C SER A 474 4.49 -16.10 -4.58
N LEU A 475 4.38 -15.40 -5.71
CA LEU A 475 3.24 -14.53 -6.01
C LEU A 475 2.00 -15.31 -6.46
N ALA A 476 2.19 -16.40 -7.21
CA ALA A 476 1.11 -17.22 -7.76
C ALA A 476 1.37 -18.70 -7.42
N GLY A 477 0.70 -19.17 -6.36
CA GLY A 477 0.81 -20.54 -5.87
C GLY A 477 0.25 -21.59 -6.84
N PRO A 478 0.49 -22.88 -6.58
CA PRO A 478 0.05 -23.96 -7.45
C PRO A 478 -1.44 -24.31 -7.38
N LEU A 479 -2.19 -23.91 -6.35
CA LEU A 479 -3.60 -24.31 -6.19
C LEU A 479 -4.57 -23.37 -6.90
N CYS A 480 -4.48 -22.08 -6.61
CA CYS A 480 -5.44 -21.07 -7.02
C CYS A 480 -4.78 -19.84 -7.66
N ASP A 481 -3.48 -19.91 -7.98
CA ASP A 481 -2.66 -18.77 -8.44
C ASP A 481 -2.71 -17.55 -7.49
N GLU A 482 -2.90 -17.81 -6.20
CA GLU A 482 -2.86 -16.80 -5.14
C GLU A 482 -1.51 -16.84 -4.38
N PRO A 483 -1.11 -15.76 -3.69
CA PRO A 483 0.18 -15.71 -3.02
C PRO A 483 0.39 -16.81 -1.97
N MET A 484 1.58 -17.42 -1.99
CA MET A 484 1.99 -18.38 -0.97
C MET A 484 2.34 -17.67 0.36
N GLN A 485 2.15 -18.34 1.48
CA GLN A 485 2.47 -17.84 2.82
C GLN A 485 3.14 -18.91 3.68
N GLY A 486 4.25 -18.53 4.32
CA GLY A 486 4.90 -19.35 5.34
C GLY A 486 5.61 -20.58 4.77
N VAL A 487 6.24 -20.45 3.61
CA VAL A 487 6.97 -21.53 2.95
C VAL A 487 8.45 -21.17 2.84
N ALA A 488 9.33 -22.06 3.29
CA ALA A 488 10.76 -21.98 3.02
C ALA A 488 11.16 -22.96 1.91
N PHE A 489 11.83 -22.47 0.88
CA PHE A 489 12.37 -23.29 -0.21
C PHE A 489 13.87 -23.46 -0.02
N LEU A 490 14.31 -24.71 0.17
CA LEU A 490 15.72 -25.07 0.29
C LEU A 490 16.23 -25.55 -1.08
N VAL A 491 17.27 -24.91 -1.60
CA VAL A 491 17.93 -25.32 -2.84
C VAL A 491 19.09 -26.26 -2.51
N ASP A 492 18.89 -27.57 -2.71
CA ASP A 492 19.91 -28.58 -2.43
C ASP A 492 20.99 -28.62 -3.51
N ARG A 493 20.61 -28.42 -4.78
CA ARG A 493 21.51 -28.54 -5.92
C ARG A 493 21.20 -27.51 -7.00
N TRP A 494 22.23 -26.84 -7.51
CA TRP A 494 22.14 -25.97 -8.67
C TRP A 494 23.41 -26.13 -9.50
N GLU A 495 23.29 -26.81 -10.64
CA GLU A 495 24.38 -27.12 -11.55
C GLU A 495 24.10 -26.56 -12.94
N LEU A 496 25.13 -25.98 -13.55
CA LEU A 496 25.11 -25.52 -14.94
C LEU A 496 26.08 -26.37 -15.75
N ASP A 497 25.54 -27.03 -16.78
CA ASP A 497 26.31 -27.75 -17.78
C ASP A 497 26.25 -26.98 -19.10
N LEU A 498 27.25 -26.12 -19.32
CA LEU A 498 27.37 -25.31 -20.53
C LEU A 498 27.87 -26.12 -21.73
N THR A 499 28.22 -27.40 -21.55
CA THR A 499 28.77 -28.25 -22.62
C THR A 499 27.70 -28.98 -23.43
N VAL A 500 26.48 -29.10 -22.89
CA VAL A 500 25.38 -29.93 -23.44
C VAL A 500 24.55 -29.22 -24.54
N GLY A 501 24.84 -27.95 -24.87
CA GLY A 501 24.13 -27.21 -25.93
C GLY A 501 25.02 -26.85 -27.11
N VAL A 502 25.07 -27.71 -28.12
CA VAL A 502 25.58 -27.39 -29.45
C VAL A 502 24.46 -26.69 -30.26
N ASP A 503 24.85 -25.66 -31.03
CA ASP A 503 24.09 -24.82 -31.98
C ASP A 503 23.41 -23.54 -31.46
N LEU A 504 24.20 -22.47 -31.47
CA LEU A 504 23.87 -21.10 -31.07
C LEU A 504 23.03 -20.28 -32.09
N ALA A 505 22.24 -20.89 -33.00
CA ALA A 505 21.64 -20.11 -34.09
C ALA A 505 20.26 -20.50 -34.65
N SER A 506 19.57 -21.59 -34.26
CA SER A 506 18.45 -22.07 -35.09
C SER A 506 17.13 -22.50 -34.43
N VAL A 507 16.91 -22.37 -33.11
CA VAL A 507 15.57 -22.70 -32.54
C VAL A 507 15.12 -21.68 -31.49
N ALA A 508 14.72 -20.50 -31.95
CA ALA A 508 14.09 -19.46 -31.14
C ALA A 508 12.57 -19.71 -30.92
N SER A 509 12.17 -20.93 -30.55
CA SER A 509 10.83 -21.18 -29.97
C SER A 509 10.83 -21.03 -28.45
N HIS A 510 12.00 -21.14 -27.81
CA HIS A 510 12.19 -20.99 -26.36
C HIS A 510 13.31 -19.98 -26.10
N GLY A 511 13.03 -18.98 -25.25
CA GLY A 511 13.90 -17.82 -25.05
C GLY A 511 15.31 -18.13 -24.50
N PRO A 512 16.11 -17.08 -24.21
CA PRO A 512 17.47 -17.21 -23.67
C PRO A 512 17.51 -18.06 -22.38
N LEU A 513 18.66 -18.69 -22.09
CA LEU A 513 18.86 -19.58 -20.93
C LEU A 513 18.35 -18.97 -19.60
N SER A 514 18.47 -17.65 -19.43
CA SER A 514 17.89 -16.91 -18.30
C SER A 514 16.39 -17.12 -18.12
N GLY A 515 15.61 -17.01 -19.20
CA GLY A 515 14.16 -17.26 -19.19
C GLY A 515 13.81 -18.72 -18.91
N GLN A 516 14.63 -19.65 -19.40
CA GLN A 516 14.44 -21.08 -19.13
C GLN A 516 14.68 -21.43 -17.66
N ILE A 517 15.75 -20.89 -17.05
CA ILE A 517 16.04 -21.04 -15.61
C ILE A 517 14.89 -20.47 -14.80
N MET A 518 14.42 -19.27 -15.14
CA MET A 518 13.31 -18.62 -14.46
C MET A 518 12.03 -19.47 -14.48
N SER A 519 11.69 -20.08 -15.62
CA SER A 519 10.56 -21.00 -15.74
C SER A 519 10.78 -22.30 -14.96
N ALA A 520 11.99 -22.88 -15.03
CA ALA A 520 12.33 -24.12 -14.33
C ALA A 520 12.27 -23.95 -12.80
N VAL A 521 12.73 -22.81 -12.27
CA VAL A 521 12.60 -22.47 -10.85
C VAL A 521 11.14 -22.29 -10.47
N LYS A 522 10.37 -21.55 -11.27
CA LYS A 522 8.94 -21.33 -11.01
C LYS A 522 8.17 -22.65 -10.90
N GLU A 523 8.34 -23.53 -11.88
CA GLU A 523 7.72 -24.86 -11.88
C GLU A 523 8.27 -25.76 -10.78
N GLY A 524 9.57 -25.69 -10.51
CA GLY A 524 10.20 -26.45 -9.44
C GLY A 524 9.61 -26.11 -8.08
N CYS A 525 9.50 -24.83 -7.75
CA CYS A 525 8.85 -24.37 -6.52
C CYS A 525 7.39 -24.83 -6.44
N LYS A 526 6.61 -24.71 -7.53
CA LYS A 526 5.22 -25.20 -7.57
C LYS A 526 5.13 -26.72 -7.32
N LYS A 527 5.99 -27.52 -7.95
CA LYS A 527 6.04 -28.98 -7.74
C LYS A 527 6.49 -29.35 -6.33
N ALA A 528 7.49 -28.66 -5.78
CA ALA A 528 7.95 -28.92 -4.42
C ALA A 528 6.89 -28.59 -3.37
N PHE A 529 6.12 -27.51 -3.59
CA PHE A 529 4.94 -27.20 -2.81
C PHE A 529 3.87 -28.30 -2.95
N GLN A 530 3.66 -28.80 -4.18
CA GLN A 530 2.67 -29.86 -4.43
C GLN A 530 3.02 -31.21 -3.79
N ASN A 531 4.30 -31.51 -3.60
CA ASN A 531 4.77 -32.72 -2.93
C ASN A 531 4.54 -32.69 -1.41
N GLN A 532 4.29 -31.52 -0.82
CA GLN A 532 3.95 -31.37 0.60
C GLN A 532 2.43 -31.40 0.81
N PRO A 533 1.93 -31.64 2.03
CA PRO A 533 0.50 -31.51 2.30
C PRO A 533 0.10 -30.03 2.29
N GLN A 534 -0.79 -29.69 1.36
CA GLN A 534 -1.17 -28.32 1.05
C GLN A 534 -2.45 -27.92 1.80
N ARG A 535 -2.53 -26.66 2.23
CA ARG A 535 -3.71 -26.06 2.86
C ARG A 535 -3.94 -24.64 2.35
N LEU A 536 -5.20 -24.24 2.31
CA LEU A 536 -5.60 -22.86 2.08
C LEU A 536 -5.65 -22.13 3.42
N VAL A 537 -5.05 -20.94 3.46
CA VAL A 537 -5.12 -20.00 4.58
C VAL A 537 -6.26 -19.02 4.30
N TYR A 538 -7.29 -19.10 5.12
CA TYR A 538 -8.40 -18.17 5.11
C TYR A 538 -8.04 -16.93 5.94
N PRO A 539 -8.30 -15.71 5.44
CA PRO A 539 -8.20 -14.53 6.28
C PRO A 539 -9.38 -14.51 7.26
N MET A 540 -9.08 -14.54 8.55
CA MET A 540 -10.07 -14.57 9.63
C MET A 540 -10.13 -13.22 10.33
N TYR A 541 -11.35 -12.74 10.59
CA TYR A 541 -11.56 -11.56 11.43
C TYR A 541 -11.85 -11.98 12.87
N SER A 542 -11.27 -11.26 13.83
CA SER A 542 -11.68 -11.35 15.22
C SER A 542 -12.91 -10.46 15.43
N CYS A 543 -14.06 -11.07 15.66
CA CYS A 543 -15.32 -10.36 15.88
C CYS A 543 -15.56 -10.13 17.37
N ASN A 544 -15.38 -8.89 17.84
CA ASN A 544 -15.75 -8.48 19.20
C ASN A 544 -17.22 -8.08 19.25
N ILE A 545 -18.09 -9.02 19.60
CA ILE A 545 -19.54 -8.83 19.64
C ILE A 545 -19.99 -8.48 21.06
N THR A 546 -20.67 -7.34 21.23
CA THR A 546 -21.31 -6.96 22.50
C THR A 546 -22.79 -7.29 22.45
N VAL A 547 -23.22 -8.25 23.27
CA VAL A 547 -24.62 -8.68 23.37
C VAL A 547 -25.06 -8.80 24.82
N ASN A 548 -26.36 -8.64 25.06
CA ASN A 548 -26.95 -8.96 26.36
C ASN A 548 -26.88 -10.48 26.62
N SER A 549 -26.82 -10.86 27.89
CA SER A 549 -26.69 -12.25 28.33
C SER A 549 -27.78 -13.16 27.73
N ASP A 550 -29.00 -12.67 27.56
CA ASP A 550 -30.16 -13.43 27.07
C ASP A 550 -30.00 -13.92 25.61
N VAL A 551 -29.14 -13.27 24.83
CA VAL A 551 -28.96 -13.56 23.40
C VAL A 551 -27.63 -14.27 23.12
N LEU A 552 -26.74 -14.36 24.10
CA LEU A 552 -25.41 -14.93 23.94
C LEU A 552 -25.44 -16.38 23.42
N GLY A 553 -26.36 -17.20 23.95
CA GLY A 553 -26.52 -18.59 23.51
C GLY A 553 -26.94 -18.73 22.04
N LYS A 554 -27.74 -17.79 21.52
CA LYS A 554 -28.14 -17.79 20.09
C LYS A 554 -26.97 -17.42 19.19
N TYR A 555 -26.14 -16.46 19.60
CA TYR A 555 -24.95 -16.06 18.85
C TYR A 555 -23.87 -17.16 18.85
N ALA A 556 -23.67 -17.83 19.99
CA ALA A 556 -22.71 -18.94 20.08
C ALA A 556 -23.07 -20.11 19.15
N PHE A 557 -24.36 -20.31 18.86
CA PHE A 557 -24.82 -21.35 17.94
C PHE A 557 -24.72 -20.95 16.46
N PHE A 558 -24.77 -19.65 16.16
CA PHE A 558 -24.71 -19.13 14.79
C PHE A 558 -23.29 -19.07 14.23
N PHE A 559 -22.28 -18.98 15.11
CA PHE A 559 -20.84 -18.91 14.75
C PHE A 559 -20.08 -20.23 14.95
N LYS A 560 -20.76 -21.30 15.37
CA LYS A 560 -20.24 -22.68 15.37
C LYS A 560 -20.56 -23.33 14.03
#